data_AF-A0A8X7UCS2-F1
#
_entry.id   AF-A0A8X7UCS2-F1
#
_cell.length_a   1.000
_cell.length_b   1.000
_cell.length_c   1.000
_cell.angle_alpha   90.00
_cell.angle_beta   90.00
_cell.angle_gamma   90.00
#
_symmetry.space_group_name_H-M   'P 1'
#
loop_
_entity.id
_entity.type
_entity.pdbx_description
1 polymer ?
#
loop_
_entity_poly.entity_id
_entity_poly.type
_entity_poly.pdbx_seq_one_letter_code
_entity_poly.pdbx_strand_id
1 'polypeptide(L)'
;MDCQVLGDVIESLAGAIHVDSGYDKEVVFACIKPLLGCMITPETVKLHPVRELTELCQKAQFELTKAKGFENGEAYFTVEVEAKEMSFAHTAKASDKKTAKKLAYKEVLNSLKKS
;
A
#
# COMPACT_ATOMS: atom_id res chain seq x y z
N MET A 1 9.55 -8.24 -20.04
CA MET A 1 8.15 -8.70 -19.96
C MET A 1 7.45 -7.79 -18.98
N ASP A 2 6.81 -6.76 -19.51
CA ASP A 2 6.05 -5.79 -18.72
C ASP A 2 4.81 -6.46 -18.11
N CYS A 3 4.42 -6.06 -16.90
CA CYS A 3 3.19 -6.55 -16.26
C CYS A 3 1.94 -6.37 -17.15
N GLN A 4 1.99 -5.41 -18.08
CA GLN A 4 0.91 -5.15 -19.03
C GLN A 4 0.67 -6.34 -19.97
N VAL A 5 1.73 -6.82 -20.63
CA VAL A 5 1.61 -7.93 -21.61
C VAL A 5 1.14 -9.21 -20.95
N LEU A 6 1.63 -9.50 -19.73
CA LEU A 6 1.17 -10.66 -18.98
C LEU A 6 -0.31 -10.52 -18.56
N GLY A 7 -0.73 -9.30 -18.19
CA GLY A 7 -2.12 -8.99 -17.88
C GLY A 7 -3.04 -9.24 -19.06
N ASP A 8 -2.69 -8.74 -20.25
CA ASP A 8 -3.48 -8.88 -21.47
C ASP A 8 -3.66 -10.35 -21.87
N VAL A 9 -2.62 -11.18 -21.70
CA VAL A 9 -2.66 -12.63 -21.98
C VAL A 9 -3.59 -13.36 -21.02
N ILE A 10 -3.51 -13.07 -19.72
CA ILE A 10 -4.37 -13.68 -18.70
C ILE A 10 -5.83 -13.25 -18.91
N GLU A 11 -6.08 -11.97 -19.23
CA GLU A 11 -7.42 -11.45 -19.52
C GLU A 11 -8.03 -12.09 -20.77
N SER A 12 -7.25 -12.22 -21.85
CA SER A 12 -7.69 -12.88 -23.08
C SER A 12 -8.04 -14.35 -22.84
N LEU A 13 -7.22 -15.07 -22.05
CA LEU A 13 -7.48 -16.46 -21.68
C LEU A 13 -8.74 -16.58 -20.82
N ALA A 14 -8.91 -15.69 -19.84
CA ALA A 14 -10.11 -15.65 -19.01
C ALA A 14 -11.38 -15.41 -19.86
N GLY A 15 -11.31 -14.52 -20.84
CA GLY A 15 -12.40 -14.25 -21.78
C GLY A 15 -12.77 -15.46 -22.63
N ALA A 16 -11.77 -16.18 -23.16
CA ALA A 16 -12.00 -17.40 -23.94
C ALA A 16 -12.67 -18.50 -23.09
N ILE A 17 -12.15 -18.78 -21.89
CA ILE A 17 -12.73 -19.76 -20.97
C ILE A 17 -14.15 -19.34 -20.57
N HIS A 18 -14.40 -18.04 -20.38
CA HIS A 18 -15.73 -17.54 -20.02
C HIS A 18 -16.76 -17.86 -21.10
N VAL A 19 -16.43 -17.68 -22.38
CA VAL A 19 -17.34 -18.03 -23.49
C VAL A 19 -17.50 -19.55 -23.61
N ASP A 20 -16.40 -20.31 -23.55
CA ASP A 20 -16.41 -21.76 -23.74
C ASP A 20 -17.12 -22.52 -22.61
N SER A 21 -17.12 -21.97 -21.40
CA SER A 21 -17.80 -22.54 -20.23
C SER A 21 -19.29 -22.17 -20.14
N GLY A 22 -19.86 -21.46 -21.12
CA GLY A 22 -21.24 -20.98 -21.04
C GLY A 22 -21.42 -19.87 -20.02
N TYR A 23 -20.43 -18.99 -19.91
CA TYR A 23 -20.39 -17.85 -18.99
C TYR A 23 -20.26 -18.21 -17.50
N ASP A 24 -19.67 -19.38 -17.20
CA ASP A 24 -19.43 -19.84 -15.83
C ASP A 24 -18.16 -19.19 -15.23
N LYS A 25 -18.36 -18.36 -14.21
CA LYS A 25 -17.26 -17.63 -13.54
C LYS A 25 -16.45 -18.51 -12.59
N GLU A 26 -17.05 -19.58 -12.05
CA GLU A 26 -16.35 -20.51 -11.16
C GLU A 26 -15.33 -21.32 -11.94
N VAL A 27 -15.70 -21.76 -13.15
CA VAL A 27 -14.78 -22.42 -14.09
C VAL A 27 -13.63 -21.50 -14.48
N VAL A 28 -13.92 -20.24 -14.87
CA VAL A 28 -12.88 -19.25 -15.18
C VAL A 28 -11.91 -19.08 -14.00
N PHE A 29 -12.43 -18.88 -12.79
CA PHE A 29 -11.58 -18.70 -11.60
C PHE A 29 -10.74 -19.94 -11.30
N ALA A 30 -11.32 -21.14 -11.37
CA ALA A 30 -10.60 -22.40 -11.15
C ALA A 30 -9.45 -22.60 -12.15
N CYS A 31 -9.64 -22.23 -13.42
CA CYS A 31 -8.63 -22.35 -14.46
C CYS A 31 -7.53 -21.28 -14.37
N ILE A 32 -7.87 -20.03 -14.02
CA ILE A 32 -6.90 -18.92 -13.95
C ILE A 32 -6.11 -18.92 -12.63
N LYS A 33 -6.71 -19.37 -11.53
CA LYS A 33 -6.09 -19.34 -10.18
C LYS A 33 -4.69 -19.96 -10.11
N PRO A 34 -4.38 -21.11 -10.75
CA PRO A 34 -3.02 -21.68 -10.77
C PRO A 34 -2.01 -20.79 -11.50
N LEU A 35 -2.44 -20.06 -12.54
CA LEU A 35 -1.59 -19.15 -13.32
C LEU A 35 -1.21 -17.90 -12.54
N LEU A 36 -2.00 -17.54 -11.52
CA LEU A 36 -1.75 -16.39 -10.68
C LEU A 36 -0.62 -16.59 -9.65
N GLY A 37 -0.02 -17.79 -9.56
CA GLY A 37 1.34 -18.12 -9.06
C GLY A 37 1.76 -17.73 -7.63
N CYS A 38 1.36 -16.55 -7.16
CA CYS A 38 1.47 -16.05 -5.81
C CYS A 38 0.31 -15.05 -5.63
N MET A 39 -0.88 -15.56 -5.33
CA MET A 39 -1.96 -14.66 -4.94
C MET A 39 -1.55 -14.02 -3.61
N ILE A 40 -1.50 -12.69 -3.60
CA ILE A 40 -1.27 -11.93 -2.39
C ILE A 40 -2.43 -12.27 -1.44
N THR A 41 -2.14 -12.96 -0.34
CA THR A 41 -3.12 -13.19 0.73
C THR A 41 -3.19 -11.93 1.57
N PRO A 42 -4.29 -11.70 2.33
CA PRO A 42 -4.34 -10.57 3.27
C PRO A 42 -3.11 -10.50 4.19
N GLU A 43 -2.50 -11.64 4.49
CA GLU A 43 -1.29 -11.80 5.31
C GLU A 43 0.00 -11.41 4.57
N THR A 44 0.07 -11.59 3.24
CA THR A 44 1.23 -11.20 2.42
C THR A 44 1.08 -9.83 1.76
N VAL A 45 -0.06 -9.16 1.91
CA VAL A 45 -0.27 -7.77 1.48
C VAL A 45 0.62 -6.83 2.29
N LYS A 46 1.63 -6.27 1.62
CA LYS A 46 2.35 -5.10 2.15
C LYS A 46 1.43 -3.89 2.10
N LEU A 47 0.88 -3.50 3.26
CA LEU A 47 0.06 -2.31 3.36
C LEU A 47 0.86 -1.06 3.00
N HIS A 48 0.18 -0.08 2.41
CA HIS A 48 0.78 1.22 2.17
C HIS A 48 1.11 1.87 3.53
N PRO A 49 2.31 2.44 3.74
CA PRO A 49 2.76 2.91 5.07
C PRO A 49 1.80 3.93 5.69
N VAL A 50 1.17 4.76 4.86
CA VAL A 50 0.12 5.70 5.31
C VAL A 50 -1.08 4.97 5.91
N ARG A 51 -1.57 3.93 5.24
CA ARG A 51 -2.71 3.15 5.71
C ARG A 51 -2.34 2.40 6.98
N GLU A 52 -1.22 1.71 6.96
CA GLU A 52 -0.76 0.89 8.07
C GLU A 52 -0.57 1.70 9.36
N LEU A 53 0.14 2.83 9.29
CA LEU A 53 0.34 3.70 10.45
C LEU A 53 -0.99 4.27 10.96
N THR A 54 -1.88 4.68 10.06
CA THR A 54 -3.19 5.25 10.45
C THR A 54 -4.05 4.22 11.19
N GLU A 55 -4.14 2.99 10.66
CA GLU A 55 -4.89 1.91 11.30
C GLU A 55 -4.28 1.53 12.65
N LEU A 56 -2.95 1.53 12.77
CA LEU A 56 -2.25 1.29 14.03
C LEU A 56 -2.59 2.36 15.06
N CYS A 57 -2.44 3.64 14.73
CA CYS A 57 -2.75 4.75 15.64
C CYS A 57 -4.22 4.70 16.08
N GLN A 58 -5.15 4.41 15.17
CA GLN A 58 -6.58 4.28 15.50
C GLN A 58 -6.84 3.14 16.49
N LYS A 59 -6.26 1.95 16.26
CA LYS A 59 -6.44 0.78 17.14
C LYS A 59 -5.83 1.00 18.52
N ALA A 60 -4.67 1.65 18.58
CA ALA A 60 -3.94 1.89 19.82
C ALA A 60 -4.33 3.20 20.52
N GLN A 61 -5.25 3.97 19.94
CA GLN A 61 -5.67 5.29 20.42
C GLN A 61 -4.49 6.28 20.56
N PHE A 62 -3.53 6.21 19.63
CA PHE A 62 -2.42 7.16 19.54
C PHE A 62 -2.85 8.41 18.80
N GLU A 63 -2.34 9.57 19.21
CA GLU A 63 -2.58 10.81 18.49
C GLU A 63 -1.64 10.89 17.28
N LEU A 64 -2.19 11.20 16.11
CA LEU A 64 -1.44 11.32 14.85
C LEU A 64 -1.59 12.74 14.31
N THR A 65 -0.52 13.52 14.39
CA THR A 65 -0.44 14.88 13.86
C THR A 65 0.35 14.92 12.56
N LYS A 66 0.04 15.90 11.71
CA LYS A 66 0.64 16.04 10.38
C LYS A 66 0.81 17.51 10.00
N ALA A 67 1.97 17.84 9.48
CA ALA A 67 2.25 19.15 8.87
C ALA A 67 2.78 18.95 7.44
N LYS A 68 2.52 19.91 6.57
CA LYS A 68 2.95 19.85 5.17
C LYS A 68 3.18 21.25 4.62
N GLY A 69 4.08 21.38 3.67
CA GLY A 69 4.33 22.64 2.98
C GLY A 69 5.35 22.49 1.86
N PHE A 70 5.94 23.62 1.49
CA PHE A 70 7.06 23.68 0.56
C PHE A 70 8.17 24.51 1.18
N GLU A 71 9.41 24.08 1.00
CA GLU A 71 10.60 24.77 1.46
C GLU A 71 11.70 24.58 0.42
N ASN A 72 12.37 25.66 0.01
CA ASN A 72 13.45 25.66 -0.99
C ASN A 72 13.09 24.94 -2.31
N GLY A 73 11.83 25.02 -2.75
CA GLY A 73 11.36 24.37 -3.97
C GLY A 73 10.99 22.89 -3.83
N GLU A 74 11.17 22.31 -2.63
CA GLU A 74 10.80 20.92 -2.34
C GLU A 74 9.56 20.85 -1.45
N ALA A 75 8.73 19.82 -1.65
CA ALA A 75 7.62 19.53 -0.76
C ALA A 75 8.14 18.87 0.51
N TYR A 76 7.66 19.31 1.67
CA TYR A 76 7.91 18.63 2.94
C TYR A 76 6.63 18.07 3.55
N PHE A 77 6.78 17.00 4.32
CA PHE A 77 5.71 16.40 5.10
C PHE A 77 6.27 15.91 6.43
N THR A 78 5.66 16.34 7.52
CA THR A 78 5.96 15.92 8.89
C THR A 78 4.83 15.01 9.37
N VAL A 79 5.21 13.88 9.94
CA VAL A 79 4.31 12.97 10.65
C VAL A 79 4.80 12.87 12.08
N GLU A 80 3.89 13.00 13.02
CA GLU A 80 4.17 12.80 14.43
C GLU A 80 3.09 11.91 15.05
N VAL A 81 3.53 10.96 15.88
CA VAL A 81 2.68 10.03 16.61
C VAL A 81 3.01 10.16 18.08
N GLU A 82 2.02 10.57 18.87
CA GLU A 82 2.10 10.59 20.32
C GLU A 82 1.39 9.34 20.87
N ALA A 83 2.19 8.46 21.47
CA ALA A 83 1.74 7.34 22.26
C ALA A 83 2.04 7.64 23.74
N LYS A 84 1.27 7.05 24.65
CA LYS A 84 1.22 7.41 26.08
C LYS A 84 2.56 7.80 26.72
N GLU A 85 3.61 7.01 26.50
CA GLU A 85 4.94 7.23 27.10
C GLU A 85 6.05 7.48 26.05
N MET A 86 5.68 7.67 24.77
CA MET A 86 6.63 7.74 23.66
C MET A 86 6.09 8.57 22.50
N SER A 87 6.90 9.47 21.95
CA SER A 87 6.56 10.22 20.74
C SER A 87 7.54 9.92 19.61
N PHE A 88 7.00 9.81 18.39
CA PHE A 88 7.79 9.59 17.18
C PHE A 88 7.44 10.64 16.15
N ALA A 89 8.42 11.43 15.74
CA ALA A 89 8.25 12.43 14.71
C ALA A 89 9.29 12.25 13.60
N HIS A 90 8.86 12.44 12.36
CA HIS A 90 9.77 12.50 11.22
C HIS A 90 9.26 13.48 10.16
N THR A 91 10.19 14.27 9.60
CA THR A 91 9.95 15.15 8.46
C THR A 91 10.70 14.64 7.25
N ALA A 92 9.99 14.38 6.16
CA ALA A 92 10.60 14.02 4.88
C ALA A 92 10.39 15.14 3.85
N LYS A 93 11.38 15.34 2.99
CA LYS A 93 11.33 16.24 1.84
C LYS A 93 11.43 15.44 0.55
N ALA A 94 10.73 15.90 -0.49
CA ALA A 94 10.80 15.32 -1.83
C ALA A 94 10.34 16.35 -2.87
N SER A 95 10.59 16.03 -4.15
CA SER A 95 10.10 16.84 -5.29
C SER A 95 8.58 16.95 -5.35
N ASP A 96 7.84 15.97 -4.80
CA ASP A 96 6.37 16.00 -4.75
C ASP A 96 5.80 15.62 -3.38
N LYS A 97 4.59 16.14 -3.10
CA LYS A 97 3.90 15.95 -1.82
C LYS A 97 3.55 14.49 -1.52
N LYS A 98 3.26 13.67 -2.52
CA LYS A 98 2.88 12.26 -2.31
C LYS A 98 4.09 11.46 -1.85
N THR A 99 5.24 11.70 -2.46
CA THR A 99 6.50 11.05 -2.09
C THR A 99 6.95 11.49 -0.70
N ALA A 100 6.98 12.80 -0.42
CA ALA A 100 7.32 13.32 0.91
C ALA A 100 6.41 12.72 2.01
N LYS A 101 5.09 12.68 1.77
CA LYS A 101 4.13 12.03 2.67
C LYS A 101 4.48 10.55 2.88
N LYS A 102 4.66 9.78 1.81
CA LYS A 102 4.92 8.34 1.91
C LYS A 102 6.19 8.05 2.72
N LEU A 103 7.24 8.84 2.51
CA LEU A 103 8.51 8.71 3.23
C LEU A 103 8.36 9.02 4.72
N ALA A 104 7.72 10.15 5.06
CA ALA A 104 7.50 10.54 6.45
C ALA A 104 6.72 9.48 7.23
N TYR A 105 5.62 8.97 6.65
CA TYR A 105 4.83 7.89 7.25
C TYR A 105 5.63 6.60 7.41
N LYS A 106 6.47 6.25 6.42
CA LYS A 106 7.28 5.02 6.46
C LYS A 106 8.33 5.07 7.58
N GLU A 107 8.99 6.20 7.76
CA GLU A 107 10.01 6.35 8.80
C GLU A 107 9.40 6.29 10.21
N VAL A 108 8.29 7.00 10.45
CA VAL A 108 7.59 6.91 11.75
C VAL A 108 7.11 5.48 12.04
N LEU A 109 6.53 4.81 11.04
CA LEU A 109 6.09 3.41 11.18
C LEU A 109 7.25 2.46 11.48
N ASN A 110 8.42 2.67 10.87
CA ASN A 110 9.61 1.89 11.16
C ASN A 110 10.12 2.11 12.58
N SER A 111 10.12 3.36 13.07
CA SER A 111 10.52 3.69 14.43
C SER A 111 9.58 3.04 15.46
N LEU A 112 8.27 3.09 15.21
CA LEU A 112 7.26 2.44 16.06
C LEU A 112 7.43 0.90 16.12
N LYS A 113 7.80 0.26 15.01
CA LYS A 113 8.01 -1.20 14.96
C LYS A 113 9.33 -1.67 15.54
N LYS A 114 10.29 -0.76 15.71
CA LYS A 114 11.62 -1.04 16.27
C LYS A 114 11.71 -0.80 17.78
N SER A 115 10.71 -0.13 18.35
CA SER A 115 10.57 0.07 19.79
C SER A 115 9.93 -1.14 20.46
#